data_AF-R0KSA8-F1
#
_entry.id   AF-R0KSA8-F1
#
_cell.length_a   1.000
_cell.length_b   1.000
_cell.length_c   1.000
_cell.angle_alpha   90.00
_cell.angle_beta   90.00
_cell.angle_gamma   90.00
#
_symmetry.space_group_name_H-M   'P 1'
#
loop_
_entity.id
_entity.type
_entity.pdbx_description
1 polymer ?
#
loop_
_entity_poly.entity_id
_entity_poly.type
_entity_poly.pdbx_seq_one_letter_code
_entity_poly.pdbx_strand_id
1 'polypeptide(L)' 'MVPWTTPPLINAWLSTAGSMGAVVTQLICILTAVLIYLPFVKIASRRAENAQRQAENEQASQQI' A
#
# COMPACT_ATOMS: atom_id res chain seq x y z
N MET A 1 -9.19 12.01 21.85
CA MET A 1 -8.98 11.07 20.73
C MET A 1 -9.19 11.85 19.44
N VAL A 2 -8.20 11.85 18.55
CA VAL A 2 -8.32 12.48 17.23
C VAL A 2 -8.98 11.45 16.30
N PRO A 3 -9.99 11.82 15.49
CA PRO A 3 -10.70 10.86 14.65
C PRO A 3 -9.78 10.17 13.64
N TRP A 4 -10.01 8.88 13.39
CA TRP A 4 -9.19 8.05 12.49
C TRP A 4 -9.24 8.48 11.02
N THR A 5 -10.23 9.31 10.66
CA THR A 5 -10.34 9.96 9.35
C THR A 5 -9.46 11.20 9.21
N THR A 6 -8.77 11.63 10.28
CA THR A 6 -7.87 12.78 10.23
C THR A 6 -6.60 12.40 9.46
N PRO A 7 -6.15 13.23 8.49
CA PRO A 7 -4.93 12.92 7.73
C PRO A 7 -3.75 12.64 8.66
N PRO A 8 -2.94 11.59 8.40
CA PRO A 8 -1.98 11.05 9.37
C PRO A 8 -0.94 12.07 9.85
N LEU A 9 -0.52 13.02 9.01
CA LEU A 9 0.41 14.09 9.39
C LEU A 9 -0.22 15.08 10.39
N ILE A 10 -1.47 15.49 10.12
CA ILE A 10 -2.24 16.40 10.98
C ILE A 10 -2.62 15.69 12.29
N ASN A 11 -2.95 14.40 12.21
CA ASN A 11 -3.21 13.55 13.36
C ASN A 11 -1.99 13.46 14.29
N ALA A 12 -0.79 13.23 13.74
CA ALA A 12 0.43 13.16 14.55
C ALA A 12 0.76 14.49 15.25
N TRP A 13 0.56 15.62 14.58
CA TRP A 13 0.81 16.96 15.15
C TRP A 13 -0.22 17.31 16.26
N LEU A 14 -1.52 17.09 16.00
CA LEU A 14 -2.59 17.31 16.98
C LEU A 14 -2.48 16.36 18.18
N SER A 15 -2.16 15.09 17.93
CA SER A 15 -2.03 14.08 18.99
C SER A 15 -0.84 14.32 19.92
N THR A 16 0.12 15.16 19.51
CA THR A 16 1.33 15.47 20.29
C THR A 16 1.43 16.94 20.69
N ALA A 17 0.32 17.69 20.62
CA ALA A 17 0.23 19.11 20.98
C ALA A 17 1.28 19.99 20.25
N GLY A 18 1.60 19.66 19.00
CA GLY A 18 2.47 20.45 18.15
C GLY A 18 3.93 19.98 18.04
N SER A 19 4.25 18.75 18.46
CA SER A 19 5.62 18.22 18.37
C SER A 19 6.03 17.89 16.94
N MET A 20 7.05 18.60 16.43
CA MET A 20 7.64 18.34 15.10
C MET A 20 8.29 16.95 15.01
N GLY A 21 8.78 16.41 16.13
CA GLY A 21 9.36 15.05 16.18
C GLY A 21 8.33 13.96 15.88
N ALA A 22 7.07 14.15 16.28
CA ALA A 22 6.00 13.19 16.01
C ALA A 22 5.66 13.09 14.52
N VAL A 23 5.69 14.23 13.82
CA VAL A 23 5.44 14.28 12.37
C VAL A 23 6.54 13.54 11.60
N VAL A 24 7.79 13.70 12.01
CA VAL A 24 8.95 12.99 11.41
C VAL A 24 8.83 11.48 11.63
N THR A 25 8.54 11.03 12.86
CA THR A 25 8.32 9.62 13.14
C THR A 25 7.17 9.06 12.33
N GLN A 26 6.06 9.80 12.20
CA GLN A 26 4.91 9.40 11.38
C GLN A 26 5.29 9.23 9.90
N LEU A 27 6.11 10.14 9.35
CA LEU A 27 6.64 10.03 7.99
C LEU A 27 7.50 8.77 7.82
N ILE A 28 8.39 8.50 8.77
CA ILE A 28 9.23 7.29 8.76
C ILE A 28 8.35 6.04 8.79
N CYS A 29 7.35 5.98 9.67
CA CYS A 29 6.42 4.86 9.74
C CYS A 29 5.68 4.62 8.41
N ILE A 30 5.20 5.68 7.76
CA ILE A 30 4.53 5.57 6.45
C ILE A 30 5.50 5.04 5.40
N LEU A 31 6.72 5.59 5.32
CA LEU A 31 7.74 5.14 4.37
C LEU A 31 8.12 3.67 4.60
N THR A 32 8.33 3.27 5.85
CA THR A 32 8.62 1.87 6.20
C THR A 32 7.47 0.95 5.81
N ALA A 33 6.21 1.34 6.09
CA ALA A 33 5.04 0.57 5.70
C ALA A 33 4.94 0.39 4.18
N VAL A 34 5.21 1.45 3.40
CA VAL A 34 5.25 1.40 1.94
C VAL A 34 6.35 0.46 1.45
N LEU A 35 7.57 0.59 1.98
CA LEU A 35 8.70 -0.26 1.59
C LEU A 35 8.44 -1.75 1.89
N ILE A 36 7.84 -2.05 3.05
CA ILE A 36 7.44 -3.41 3.41
C ILE A 36 6.33 -3.92 2.49
N TYR A 37 5.38 -3.07 2.09
CA TYR A 37 4.22 -3.47 1.28
C TYR A 37 4.53 -3.61 -0.22
N LEU A 38 5.42 -2.79 -0.77
CA LEU A 38 5.81 -2.80 -2.19
C LEU A 38 6.14 -4.18 -2.79
N PRO A 39 6.95 -5.06 -2.15
CA PRO A 39 7.21 -6.37 -2.71
C PRO A 39 5.94 -7.22 -2.85
N PHE A 40 5.01 -7.12 -1.90
CA PHE A 40 3.73 -7.84 -1.96
C PHE A 40 2.84 -7.31 -3.09
N VAL A 41 2.79 -5.99 -3.28
CA VAL A 41 2.05 -5.37 -4.40
C VAL A 41 2.59 -5.83 -5.75
N LYS A 42 3.93 -5.88 -5.89
CA LYS A 42 4.57 -6.33 -7.13
C LYS A 42 4.26 -7.79 -7.43
N ILE A 43 4.28 -8.65 -6.41
CA ILE A 43 3.94 -10.08 -6.56
C ILE A 43 2.46 -10.25 -6.92
N ALA A 44 1.56 -9.53 -6.25
CA ALA A 44 0.12 -9.57 -6.52
C ALA A 44 -0.18 -9.12 -7.96
N SER A 45 0.44 -8.02 -8.40
CA SER A 45 0.30 -7.51 -9.76
C SER A 45 0.78 -8.53 -10.80
N ARG A 46 1.93 -9.17 -10.56
CA ARG A 46 2.47 -10.19 -11.47
C ARG A 46 1.63 -11.47 -11.51
N ARG A 47 1.03 -11.87 -10.38
CA ARG A 47 0.10 -13.00 -10.31
C ARG A 47 -1.17 -12.72 -11.11
N ALA A 48 -1.71 -11.52 -10.99
CA ALA A 48 -2.89 -11.09 -11.75
C ALA A 48 -2.62 -11.12 -13.26
N GLU A 49 -1.49 -10.56 -13.70
CA GLU A 49 -1.08 -10.58 -15.12
C GLU A 49 -0.91 -12.01 -15.66
N ASN A 50 -0.23 -12.88 -14.91
CA ASN A 50 -0.03 -14.27 -15.30
C ASN A 50 -1.36 -15.05 -15.38
N ALA A 51 -2.30 -14.79 -14.46
CA ALA A 51 -3.61 -15.43 -14.48
C ALA A 51 -4.43 -15.03 -15.72
N GLN A 52 -4.37 -13.75 -16.12
CA GLN A 52 -5.02 -13.29 -17.35
C GLN A 52 -4.43 -13.97 -18.59
N ARG A 53 -3.10 -14.08 -18.66
CA ARG A 53 -2.40 -14.72 -19.79
C ARG A 53 -2.66 -16.22 -19.88
N GLN A 54 -2.83 -16.90 -18.74
CA GLN A 54 -3.21 -18.32 -18.70
C GLN A 54 -4.65 -18.53 -19.18
N ALA A 55 -5.59 -17.69 -18.74
CA ALA A 55 -6.97 -17.77 -19.20
C ALA A 55 -7.09 -17.55 -20.73
N GLU A 56 -6.29 -16.63 -21.29
CA GLU A 56 -6.27 -16.38 -22.74
C GLU A 56 -5.68 -17.56 -23.53
N ASN A 57 -4.57 -18.15 -23.05
CA ASN A 57 -3.96 -19.33 -23.69
C ASN A 57 -4.86 -20.59 -23.62
N GLU A 58 -5.57 -20.80 -22.51
CA GLU A 58 -6.52 -21.91 -22.36
C GLU A 58 -7.73 -21.76 -23.27
N GLN A 59 -8.21 -20.53 -23.48
CA GLN A 59 -9.28 -20.26 -24.45
C GLN A 59 -8.82 -20.48 -25.89
N ALA A 60 -7.62 -20.03 -26.25
CA ALA A 60 -7.06 -20.21 -27.59
C ALA A 60 -6.79 -21.68 -27.94
N SER A 61 -6.44 -22.50 -26.95
CA SER A 61 -6.19 -23.94 -27.14
C SER A 61 -7.46 -24.80 -27.13
N GLN A 62 -8.60 -24.29 -26.66
CA GLN A 62 -9.90 -24.95 -26.77
C GLN A 62 -10.64 -24.65 -28.09
N GLN A 63 -10.15 -23.69 -28.90
CA GLN A 63 -10.76 -23.29 -30.17
C GLN A 63 -10.13 -23.95 -31.42
N ILE A 64 -9.12 -24.80 -31.27
CA ILE A 64 -8.51 -25.63 -32.35
C ILE A 64 -8.96 -27.08 -32.16
#